data_AF-A0A1E5UX20-F1
#
_entry.id   AF-A0A1E5UX20-F1
#
_cell.length_a   1.000
_cell.length_b   1.000
_cell.length_c   1.000
_cell.angle_alpha   90.00
_cell.angle_beta   90.00
_cell.angle_gamma   90.00
#
_symmetry.space_group_name_H-M   'P 1'
#
loop_
_entity.id
_entity.type
_entity.pdbx_description
1 polymer ?
#
loop_
_entity_poly.entity_id
_entity_poly.type
_entity_poly.pdbx_seq_one_letter_code
_entity_poly.pdbx_strand_id
1 'polypeptide(L)'
;MSHAAHPDGATVFLSVYKTGTFSFDGERLAWARHGSCLLPFQGKAYYIGELDAWVGICSRLVGCIAACPVLDGRRLNNEAAAEPACKYGKDLPFSKKLERHLDANLTYMGLSLIHI
;
A
#
# COMPACT_ATOMS: atom_id res chain seq x y z
N MET A 1 6.68 8.74 -2.18
CA MET A 1 6.29 8.44 -0.78
C MET A 1 4.93 7.77 -0.82
N SER A 2 4.69 6.82 0.07
CA SER A 2 3.40 6.14 0.19
C SER A 2 3.04 5.87 1.63
N HIS A 3 1.75 5.73 1.91
CA HIS A 3 1.26 5.42 3.25
C HIS A 3 0.02 4.53 3.21
N ALA A 4 -0.18 3.76 4.28
CA ALA A 4 -1.32 2.87 4.46
C ALA A 4 -1.69 2.80 5.94
N ALA A 5 -2.99 2.79 6.24
CA ALA A 5 -3.45 2.52 7.60
C ALA A 5 -3.45 1.00 7.84
N HIS A 6 -2.98 0.58 9.02
CA HIS A 6 -3.08 -0.80 9.47
C HIS A 6 -4.53 -1.11 9.91
N PRO A 7 -5.02 -2.34 9.74
CA PRO A 7 -6.37 -2.73 10.15
C PRO A 7 -6.65 -2.61 11.67
N ASP A 8 -5.61 -2.51 12.51
CA ASP A 8 -5.77 -2.28 13.96
C ASP A 8 -6.38 -0.91 14.30
N GLY A 9 -6.46 0.02 13.34
CA GLY A 9 -7.00 1.37 13.55
C GLY A 9 -6.07 2.32 14.33
N ALA A 10 -4.92 1.86 14.79
CA ALA A 10 -3.97 2.62 15.61
C ALA A 10 -2.63 2.86 14.90
N THR A 11 -2.28 2.01 13.94
CA THR A 11 -0.97 2.03 13.29
C THR A 11 -1.07 2.58 11.87
N VAL A 12 -0.16 3.49 11.49
CA VAL A 12 -0.01 3.95 10.11
C VAL A 12 1.39 3.58 9.60
N PHE A 13 1.45 2.99 8.41
CA PHE A 13 2.68 2.69 7.71
C PHE A 13 3.04 3.78 6.71
N LEU A 14 4.33 4.05 6.59
CA LEU A 14 4.89 5.09 5.72
C LEU A 14 6.15 4.59 5.03
N SER A 15 6.21 4.67 3.69
CA SER A 15 7.42 4.42 2.92
C SER A 15 7.96 5.70 2.29
N VAL A 16 9.26 5.94 2.53
CA VAL A 16 10.00 7.07 2.00
C VAL A 16 11.10 6.55 1.07
N TYR A 17 11.12 7.08 -0.16
CA TYR A 17 12.02 6.63 -1.22
C TYR A 17 13.49 6.73 -0.76
N LYS A 18 14.28 5.68 -1.01
CA LYS A 18 15.67 5.50 -0.56
C LYS A 18 15.89 5.43 0.96
N THR A 19 14.86 5.62 1.78
CA THR A 19 14.99 5.57 3.25
C THR A 19 14.45 4.26 3.83
N GLY A 20 13.31 3.77 3.34
CA GLY A 20 12.66 2.54 3.77
C GLY A 20 11.24 2.74 4.27
N THR A 21 10.73 1.74 4.98
CA THR A 21 9.37 1.72 5.55
C THR A 21 9.41 1.92 7.05
N PHE A 22 8.43 2.65 7.56
CA PHE A 22 8.23 2.98 8.96
C PHE A 22 6.78 2.70 9.36
N SER A 23 6.54 2.49 10.65
CA SER A 23 5.20 2.55 11.22
C SER A 23 5.17 3.54 12.37
N PHE A 24 4.05 4.24 12.50
CA PHE A 24 3.71 5.03 13.67
C PHE A 24 2.57 4.35 14.41
N ASP A 25 2.81 4.00 15.66
CA ASP A 25 1.81 3.49 16.59
C ASP A 25 1.19 4.69 17.33
N GLY A 26 -0.09 4.95 17.10
CA GLY A 26 -0.81 6.06 17.70
C GLY A 26 -1.13 5.89 19.18
N GLU A 27 -1.16 4.66 19.70
CA GLU A 27 -1.36 4.40 21.13
C GLU A 27 -0.08 4.65 21.92
N ARG A 28 1.06 4.21 21.36
CA ARG A 28 2.39 4.37 21.98
C ARG A 28 3.07 5.68 21.63
N LEU A 29 2.54 6.41 20.65
CA LEU A 29 3.13 7.62 20.06
C LEU A 29 4.58 7.39 19.61
N ALA A 30 4.85 6.23 19.02
CA ALA A 30 6.20 5.75 18.74
C ALA A 30 6.38 5.36 17.26
N TRP A 31 7.59 5.60 16.74
CA TRP A 31 7.99 5.19 15.40
C TRP A 31 8.83 3.90 15.46
N ALA A 32 8.59 2.99 14.51
CA ALA A 32 9.43 1.84 14.24
C ALA A 32 9.89 1.85 12.78
N ARG A 33 11.16 1.48 12.54
CA ARG A 33 11.70 1.30 11.18
C ARG A 33 11.68 -0.18 10.81
N HIS A 34 11.27 -0.44 9.58
CA HIS A 34 11.01 -1.76 9.01
C HIS A 34 11.97 -2.10 7.85
N GLY A 35 13.22 -1.65 7.94
CA GLY A 35 14.23 -1.88 6.91
C GLY A 35 14.03 -1.04 5.64
N SER A 36 14.75 -1.42 4.58
CA SER A 36 14.84 -0.70 3.31
C SER A 36 13.71 -1.00 2.31
N CYS A 37 12.87 -2.00 2.61
CA CYS A 37 11.75 -2.35 1.76
C CYS A 37 10.79 -1.17 1.60
N LEU A 38 10.18 -1.03 0.41
CA LEU A 38 9.23 0.04 0.10
C LEU A 38 7.88 -0.56 -0.29
N LEU A 39 6.81 0.02 0.24
CA LEU A 39 5.45 -0.29 -0.21
C LEU A 39 5.31 0.03 -1.71
N PRO A 40 4.69 -0.85 -2.51
CA PRO A 40 4.63 -0.72 -3.97
C PRO A 40 3.56 0.28 -4.44
N PHE A 41 3.26 1.30 -3.63
CA PHE A 41 2.16 2.22 -3.88
C PHE A 41 2.65 3.61 -4.28
N GLN A 42 1.88 4.27 -5.13
CA GLN A 42 1.93 5.70 -5.35
C GLN A 42 0.90 6.35 -4.41
N GLY A 43 1.38 7.14 -3.44
CA GLY A 43 0.51 7.81 -2.49
C GLY A 43 -0.15 6.85 -1.50
N LYS A 44 -1.48 6.94 -1.36
CA LYS A 44 -2.24 6.22 -0.35
C LYS A 44 -2.65 4.81 -0.82
N ALA A 45 -2.58 3.84 0.07
CA ALA A 45 -3.22 2.53 -0.08
C ALA A 45 -4.26 2.29 1.01
N TYR A 46 -5.23 1.43 0.72
CA TYR A 46 -6.35 1.12 1.59
C TYR A 46 -6.32 -0.35 1.96
N TYR A 47 -6.57 -0.65 3.23
CA TYR A 47 -6.77 -2.04 3.66
C TYR A 47 -8.11 -2.56 3.13
N ILE A 48 -8.08 -3.72 2.49
CA ILE A 48 -9.27 -4.43 2.01
C ILE A 48 -9.33 -5.77 2.75
N GLY A 49 -10.26 -5.90 3.69
CA GLY A 49 -10.36 -7.06 4.58
C GLY A 49 -10.53 -8.39 3.84
N GLU A 50 -11.27 -8.41 2.73
CA GLU A 50 -11.46 -9.62 1.90
C GLU A 50 -10.15 -10.16 1.31
N LEU A 51 -9.16 -9.29 1.10
CA LEU A 51 -7.86 -9.65 0.54
C LEU A 51 -6.78 -9.78 1.61
N ASP A 52 -7.09 -9.39 2.85
CA ASP A 52 -6.14 -9.16 3.93
C ASP A 52 -4.87 -8.42 3.47
N ALA A 53 -5.08 -7.36 2.68
CA ALA A 53 -4.02 -6.66 1.98
C ALA A 53 -4.29 -5.17 1.85
N TRP A 54 -3.21 -4.39 1.77
CA TRP A 54 -3.26 -3.04 1.28
C TRP A 54 -3.36 -3.02 -0.24
N VAL A 55 -4.32 -2.27 -0.76
CA VAL A 55 -4.55 -2.08 -2.19
C VAL A 55 -4.36 -0.61 -2.54
N GLY A 56 -3.56 -0.34 -3.56
CA GLY A 56 -3.23 1.01 -3.98
C GLY A 56 -2.73 1.08 -5.42
N ILE A 57 -2.59 2.29 -5.96
CA ILE A 57 -2.02 2.50 -7.30
C ILE A 57 -0.56 2.06 -7.29
N CYS A 58 -0.15 1.25 -8.25
CA CYS A 58 1.19 0.70 -8.32
C CYS A 58 2.21 1.79 -8.65
N SER A 59 3.27 1.92 -7.86
CA SER A 59 4.39 2.83 -8.16
C SER A 59 5.40 2.27 -9.17
N ARG A 60 5.33 0.96 -9.47
CA ARG A 60 6.28 0.26 -10.35
C ARG A 60 5.75 0.13 -11.78
N LEU A 61 4.43 0.05 -11.95
CA LEU A 61 3.76 -0.21 -13.23
C LEU A 61 2.63 0.80 -13.44
N VAL A 62 2.76 1.64 -14.45
CA VAL A 62 1.76 2.68 -14.79
C VAL A 62 0.41 2.03 -15.10
N GLY A 63 -0.65 2.55 -14.49
CA GLY A 63 -2.02 2.08 -14.72
C GLY A 63 -2.37 0.75 -14.03
N CYS A 64 -1.47 0.18 -13.22
CA CYS A 64 -1.74 -1.03 -12.45
C CYS A 64 -2.13 -0.71 -11.00
N ILE A 65 -2.90 -1.61 -10.39
CA ILE A 65 -3.09 -1.66 -8.94
C ILE A 65 -2.09 -2.67 -8.38
N ALA A 66 -1.54 -2.38 -7.20
CA ALA A 66 -0.79 -3.33 -6.39
C ALA A 66 -1.63 -3.73 -5.18
N ALA A 67 -1.53 -5.00 -4.79
CA ALA A 67 -2.05 -5.52 -3.54
C ALA A 67 -0.86 -6.07 -2.75
N CYS A 68 -0.60 -5.56 -1.56
CA CYS A 68 0.50 -6.02 -0.73
C CYS A 68 -0.02 -6.49 0.65
N PRO A 69 0.38 -7.69 1.12
CA PRO A 69 -0.02 -8.17 2.44
C PRO A 69 0.35 -7.17 3.53
N VAL A 70 -0.45 -7.13 4.59
CA VAL A 70 -0.15 -6.30 5.76
C VAL A 70 1.17 -6.75 6.36
N LEU A 71 2.03 -5.77 6.65
CA LEU A 71 3.36 -6.01 7.18
C LEU A 71 3.29 -6.18 8.70
N ASP A 72 3.56 -7.39 9.18
CA ASP A 72 3.81 -7.59 10.60
C ASP A 72 5.17 -6.98 10.97
N GLY A 73 5.19 -6.07 11.96
CA GLY A 73 6.42 -5.41 12.42
C GLY A 73 7.54 -6.36 12.88
N ARG A 74 7.23 -7.65 13.06
CA ARG A 74 8.18 -8.71 13.41
C ARG A 74 8.99 -9.25 12.23
N ARG A 75 8.56 -9.03 10.97
CA ARG A 75 9.22 -9.58 9.77
C ARG A 75 10.33 -8.69 9.20
N LEU A 76 10.48 -7.47 9.72
CA LEU A 76 11.24 -6.39 9.07
C LEU A 76 12.46 -5.93 9.88
N ASN A 77 12.75 -6.62 10.98
CA ASN A 77 13.92 -6.44 11.84
C ASN A 77 15.20 -7.08 11.28
N ASN A 78 15.11 -7.89 10.23
CA ASN A 78 16.26 -8.38 9.49
C ASN A 78 16.55 -7.43 8.32
N GLU A 79 17.79 -6.98 8.18
CA GLU A 79 18.27 -6.17 7.04
C GLU A 79 18.09 -6.86 5.67
N ALA A 80 17.79 -8.16 5.69
CA ALA A 80 17.45 -9.00 4.54
C ALA A 80 15.95 -9.39 4.51
N ALA A 81 15.05 -8.59 5.09
CA ALA A 81 13.62 -8.85 4.99
C ALA A 81 13.22 -8.88 3.50
N ALA A 82 12.85 -10.07 3.03
CA ALA A 82 12.43 -10.32 1.66
C ALA A 82 11.31 -9.33 1.28
N GLU A 83 11.32 -8.86 0.03
CA GLU A 83 10.23 -8.02 -0.46
C GLU A 83 8.89 -8.72 -0.15
N PRO A 84 7.89 -7.99 0.37
CA PRO A 84 6.59 -8.58 0.64
C PRO A 84 6.02 -9.13 -0.66
N ALA A 85 5.29 -10.24 -0.56
CA ALA A 85 4.74 -10.97 -1.70
C ALA A 85 3.56 -10.22 -2.34
N CYS A 86 3.79 -8.99 -2.78
CA CYS A 86 2.78 -8.15 -3.38
C CYS A 86 2.37 -8.71 -4.76
N LYS A 87 1.07 -8.64 -5.06
CA LYS A 87 0.48 -8.97 -6.35
C LYS A 87 0.22 -7.69 -7.14
N TYR A 88 0.27 -7.79 -8.46
CA TYR A 88 0.06 -6.67 -9.37
C TYR A 88 -1.06 -7.04 -10.34
N GLY A 89 -1.96 -6.09 -10.63
CA GLY A 89 -3.02 -6.26 -11.62
C GLY A 89 -2.41 -6.57 -12.99
N LYS A 90 -2.88 -7.65 -13.63
CA LYS A 90 -2.36 -8.12 -14.92
C LYS A 90 -2.96 -7.37 -16.12
N ASP A 91 -4.18 -6.85 -15.97
CA ASP A 91 -4.92 -6.20 -17.04
C ASP A 91 -5.05 -4.70 -16.73
N LEU A 92 -4.77 -3.85 -17.73
CA LEU A 92 -4.93 -2.39 -17.65
C LEU A 92 -6.44 -2.05 -17.59
N PRO A 93 -6.98 -1.50 -16.50
CA PRO A 93 -8.24 -0.77 -16.58
C PRO A 93 -8.03 0.62 -17.22
N PHE A 94 -6.79 1.08 -17.35
CA PHE A 94 -6.44 2.40 -17.89
C PHE A 94 -5.59 2.27 -19.15
N SER A 95 -6.23 2.44 -20.31
CA SER A 95 -5.62 2.40 -21.65
C SER A 95 -4.41 3.35 -21.76
N LYS A 96 -3.37 2.90 -22.48
CA LYS A 96 -2.14 3.63 -22.88
C LYS A 96 -2.39 4.98 -23.58
N LYS A 97 -3.65 5.34 -23.86
CA LYS A 97 -4.04 6.54 -24.62
C LYS A 97 -4.38 7.76 -23.77
N LEU A 98 -4.41 7.64 -22.43
CA LEU A 98 -4.75 8.79 -21.60
C LEU A 98 -3.47 9.47 -21.08
N GLU A 99 -3.13 10.55 -21.78
CA GLU A 99 -2.26 11.60 -21.30
C GLU A 99 -2.42 11.80 -19.79
N ARG A 100 -1.35 11.55 -19.04
CA ARG A 100 -1.06 12.21 -17.76
C ARG A 100 -2.22 12.37 -16.77
N HIS A 101 -2.97 11.32 -16.43
CA HIS A 101 -3.64 11.33 -15.11
C HIS A 101 -2.62 10.97 -14.02
N LEU A 102 -1.69 11.91 -13.80
CA LEU A 102 -0.72 11.88 -12.70
C LEU A 102 -1.38 12.07 -11.32
N ASP A 103 -2.67 12.43 -11.31
CA ASP A 103 -3.48 12.67 -10.11
C ASP A 103 -4.59 11.62 -9.90
N ALA A 104 -4.42 10.40 -10.43
CA ALA A 104 -5.31 9.31 -10.06
C ALA A 104 -5.22 9.08 -8.54
N ASN A 105 -6.34 9.23 -7.84
CA ASN A 105 -6.47 8.90 -6.43
C ASN A 105 -7.42 7.70 -6.32
N LEU A 106 -7.02 6.69 -5.55
CA LEU A 106 -7.90 5.59 -5.22
C LEU A 106 -8.89 6.10 -4.15
N THR A 107 -10.16 6.20 -4.53
CA THR A 107 -11.24 6.52 -3.59
C THR A 107 -11.96 5.23 -3.21
N TYR A 108 -12.08 4.96 -1.92
CA TYR A 108 -12.92 3.88 -1.44
C TYR A 108 -14.39 4.27 -1.63
N MET A 109 -15.11 3.60 -2.54
CA MET A 109 -16.49 3.96 -2.91
C MET A 109 -17.57 3.23 -2.08
N GLY A 110 -17.18 2.50 -1.03
CA GLY A 110 -18.11 1.73 -0.20
C GLY A 110 -18.65 0.47 -0.87
N LEU A 111 -19.28 -0.40 -0.07
CA LEU A 111 -20.09 -1.53 -0.55
C LEU A 111 -21.41 -0.98 -1.09
N SER A 112 -21.42 -0.52 -2.34
CA SER A 112 -22.66 -0.41 -3.08
C SER A 112 -23.21 -1.83 -3.24
N LEU A 113 -24.20 -2.20 -2.43
CA LEU A 113 -25.09 -3.31 -2.75
C LEU A 113 -25.73 -2.97 -4.10
N ILE A 114 -25.13 -3.45 -5.18
CA ILE A 114 -25.80 -3.54 -6.47
C ILE A 114 -26.86 -4.61 -6.26
N HIS A 115 -28.07 -4.18 -5.90
CA HIS A 115 -29.25 -4.99 -6.13
C HIS A 115 -29.34 -5.22 -7.65
N ILE A 116 -29.25 -6.50 -8.02
CA ILE A 116 -29.43 -7.02 -9.38
C ILE A 116 -30.81 -6.63 -9.90
#